data_AF-A0A6I5C3K5-F1
#
_entry.id   AF-A0A6I5C3K5-F1
#
_cell.length_a   1.000
_cell.length_b   1.000
_cell.length_c   1.000
_cell.angle_alpha   90.00
_cell.angle_beta   90.00
_cell.angle_gamma   90.00
#
_symmetry.space_group_name_H-M   'P 1'
#
loop_
_entity.id
_entity.type
_entity.pdbx_description
1 polymer ?
#
loop_
_entity_poly.entity_id
_entity_poly.type
_entity_poly.pdbx_seq_one_letter_code
_entity_poly.pdbx_strand_id
1 'polypeptide(L)'
;MRRLFPVTEETPAQPARGTAGTGPGSVPDALADREWTLAELAAAYAYPEPAPGGGTAWLRANMVSTLDGAAQHEGRSQPISGAADMRIFGTLRALADVVVVGAETVRQEGYRPARARPEFAALRAAAGQGPAPA
;
A
#
# COMPACT_ATOMS: atom_id res chain seq x y z
N MET A 1 28.18 1.07 10.55
CA MET A 1 27.11 0.65 11.47
C MET A 1 26.77 1.82 12.38
N ARG A 2 25.67 2.53 12.12
CA ARG A 2 25.20 3.60 13.03
C ARG A 2 24.19 2.99 13.99
N ARG A 3 24.41 3.22 15.30
CA ARG A 3 23.53 2.77 16.39
C ARG A 3 22.21 3.53 16.30
N LEU A 4 21.09 2.81 16.37
CA LEU A 4 19.76 3.34 16.59
C LEU A 4 19.70 3.84 18.04
N PHE A 5 19.32 5.10 18.24
CA PHE A 5 18.93 5.60 19.56
C PHE A 5 17.45 5.25 19.80
N PRO A 6 17.05 4.91 21.03
CA PRO A 6 15.65 4.62 21.34
C PRO A 6 14.80 5.89 21.14
N VAL A 7 13.69 5.75 20.40
CA VAL A 7 12.64 6.78 20.33
C VAL A 7 11.87 6.72 21.64
N THR A 8 12.02 7.74 22.50
CA THR A 8 11.36 7.81 23.82
C THR A 8 10.05 8.59 23.81
N GLU A 9 9.69 9.19 22.68
CA GLU A 9 8.49 10.03 22.53
C GLU A 9 7.57 9.36 21.49
N GLU A 10 6.51 8.68 21.96
CA GLU A 10 5.40 8.30 21.09
C GLU A 10 4.56 9.56 20.81
N THR A 11 4.27 9.84 19.54
CA THR A 11 3.23 10.83 19.19
C THR A 11 1.90 10.34 19.77
N PRO A 12 1.28 11.07 20.71
CA PRO A 12 0.02 10.63 21.29
C PRO A 12 -1.04 10.53 20.18
N ALA A 13 -1.78 9.42 20.17
CA ALA A 13 -2.95 9.29 19.30
C ALA A 13 -3.91 10.43 19.62
N GLN A 14 -4.17 11.29 18.63
CA GLN A 14 -5.13 12.37 18.78
C GLN A 14 -6.52 11.74 18.88
N PRO A 15 -7.29 11.97 19.97
CA PRO A 15 -8.65 11.45 20.03
C PRO A 15 -9.45 12.04 18.88
N ALA A 16 -10.23 11.19 18.20
CA ALA A 16 -11.16 11.60 17.17
C ALA A 16 -12.01 12.76 17.70
N ARG A 17 -11.82 13.96 17.14
CA ARG A 17 -12.68 15.09 17.48
C ARG A 17 -14.09 14.73 17.02
N GLY A 18 -14.96 14.40 17.97
CA GLY A 18 -16.39 14.23 17.70
C GLY A 18 -16.92 15.47 16.98
N THR A 19 -17.39 15.30 15.75
CA THR A 19 -17.96 16.36 14.95
C THR A 19 -19.45 16.51 15.28
N ALA A 20 -19.73 17.27 16.34
CA ALA A 20 -21.00 17.98 16.42
C ALA A 20 -20.81 19.35 15.75
N GLY A 21 -21.30 19.49 14.52
CA GLY A 21 -21.30 20.78 13.82
C GLY A 21 -21.52 20.71 12.32
N THR A 22 -22.78 20.78 11.89
CA THR A 22 -23.17 21.06 10.50
C THR A 22 -22.88 22.53 10.19
N GLY A 23 -21.75 22.80 9.54
CA GLY A 23 -21.38 24.09 8.96
C GLY A 23 -20.82 23.93 7.55
N PRO A 24 -20.68 25.00 6.73
CA PRO A 24 -20.37 24.95 5.30
C PRO A 24 -18.89 24.62 4.98
N GLY A 25 -18.26 23.79 5.81
CA GLY A 25 -16.91 23.27 5.67
C GLY A 25 -16.88 21.77 5.87
N SER A 26 -17.80 21.05 5.20
CA SER A 26 -17.75 19.58 5.18
C SER A 26 -16.42 19.15 4.58
N VAL A 27 -15.62 18.46 5.39
CA VAL A 27 -14.45 17.74 4.90
C VAL A 27 -14.92 16.90 3.72
N PRO A 28 -14.29 16.97 2.52
CA PRO A 28 -14.64 16.10 1.41
C PRO A 28 -14.72 14.66 1.90
N ASP A 29 -15.69 13.87 1.47
CA ASP A 29 -15.87 12.49 1.98
C ASP A 29 -14.59 11.65 1.84
N ALA A 30 -13.78 11.93 0.81
CA ALA A 30 -12.45 11.33 0.60
C ALA A 30 -11.42 11.64 1.72
N LEU A 31 -11.64 12.70 2.50
CA LEU A 31 -10.80 13.12 3.62
C LEU A 31 -11.46 12.82 4.99
N ALA A 32 -12.62 12.14 5.00
CA ALA A 32 -13.23 11.68 6.23
C ALA A 32 -12.40 10.54 6.85
N ASP A 33 -12.27 10.56 8.19
CA ASP A 33 -11.56 9.53 8.95
C ASP A 33 -12.40 8.25 9.05
N ARG A 34 -12.35 7.46 7.98
CA ARG A 34 -13.03 6.16 7.83
C ARG A 34 -12.13 5.17 7.13
N GLU A 35 -12.41 3.88 7.31
CA GLU A 35 -11.70 2.84 6.58
C GLU A 35 -12.11 2.85 5.09
N TRP A 36 -11.12 2.85 4.20
CA TRP A 36 -11.35 2.76 2.76
C TRP A 36 -11.53 1.30 2.34
N THR A 37 -12.50 1.08 1.47
CA THR A 37 -12.71 -0.21 0.80
C THR A 37 -11.54 -0.55 -0.12
N LEU A 38 -11.38 -1.83 -0.45
CA LEU A 38 -10.35 -2.25 -1.41
C LEU A 38 -10.57 -1.66 -2.80
N ALA A 39 -11.82 -1.40 -3.20
CA ALA A 39 -12.16 -0.75 -4.46
C ALA A 39 -11.75 0.73 -4.47
N GLU A 40 -11.97 1.45 -3.38
CA GLU A 40 -11.51 2.84 -3.24
C GLU A 40 -9.98 2.92 -3.24
N LEU A 41 -9.30 2.03 -2.53
CA LEU A 41 -7.84 1.92 -2.58
C LEU A 41 -7.35 1.58 -4.00
N ALA A 42 -8.03 0.66 -4.70
CA ALA A 42 -7.69 0.29 -6.06
C ALA A 42 -7.80 1.47 -7.03
N ALA A 43 -8.88 2.26 -6.92
CA ALA A 43 -9.10 3.45 -7.72
C ALA A 43 -8.05 4.54 -7.44
N ALA A 44 -7.74 4.79 -6.16
CA ALA A 44 -6.74 5.78 -5.76
C ALA A 44 -5.32 5.44 -6.26
N TYR A 45 -5.01 4.16 -6.39
CA TYR A 45 -3.72 3.66 -6.86
C TYR A 45 -3.77 3.04 -8.27
N ALA A 46 -4.77 3.39 -9.09
CA ALA A 46 -4.86 2.89 -10.45
C ALA A 46 -3.60 3.26 -11.25
N TYR A 47 -3.20 2.37 -12.16
CA TYR A 47 -2.18 2.74 -13.15
C TYR A 47 -2.76 3.73 -14.15
N PRO A 48 -1.97 4.69 -14.66
CA PRO A 48 -2.46 5.63 -15.66
C PRO A 48 -2.86 4.93 -16.95
N GLU A 49 -3.92 5.44 -17.58
CA GLU A 49 -4.31 4.98 -18.93
C GLU A 49 -3.20 5.30 -19.94
N PRO A 50 -2.91 4.39 -20.89
CA PRO A 50 -1.93 4.64 -21.93
C PRO A 50 -2.35 5.86 -22.77
N ALA A 51 -1.52 6.91 -22.77
CA ALA A 51 -1.74 8.06 -23.63
C ALA A 51 -1.42 7.72 -25.10
N PRO A 52 -2.13 8.27 -26.09
CA PRO A 52 -1.78 8.11 -27.50
C PRO A 52 -0.33 8.55 -27.76
N GLY A 53 0.52 7.65 -28.24
CA GLY A 53 1.94 7.90 -28.51
C GLY A 53 2.86 7.85 -27.28
N GLY A 54 2.34 7.54 -26.09
CA GLY A 54 3.11 7.35 -24.86
C GLY A 54 3.60 5.91 -24.67
N GLY A 55 4.59 5.73 -23.78
CA GLY A 55 5.03 4.41 -23.34
C GLY A 55 3.90 3.67 -22.61
N THR A 56 3.79 2.36 -22.86
CA THR A 56 2.72 1.52 -22.32
C THR A 56 3.04 0.88 -20.96
N ALA A 57 4.27 1.09 -20.46
CA ALA A 57 4.75 0.44 -19.23
C ALA A 57 4.91 1.45 -18.09
N TRP A 58 4.41 1.06 -16.90
CA TRP A 58 4.55 1.82 -15.67
C TRP A 58 5.28 1.02 -14.61
N LEU A 59 6.29 1.64 -13.98
CA LEU A 59 6.99 1.06 -12.85
C LEU A 59 6.60 1.79 -11.56
N ARG A 60 6.16 1.03 -10.56
CA ARG A 60 5.87 1.52 -9.21
C ARG A 60 6.79 0.83 -8.21
N ALA A 61 7.40 1.62 -7.33
CA ALA A 61 8.06 1.12 -6.13
C ALA A 61 7.12 1.31 -4.92
N ASN A 62 7.02 0.30 -4.06
CA ASN A 62 6.31 0.38 -2.79
C ASN A 62 7.24 -0.07 -1.67
N MET A 63 7.46 0.79 -0.68
CA MET A 63 8.40 0.59 0.43
C MET A 63 7.81 1.17 1.71
N VAL A 64 8.27 0.65 2.84
CA VAL A 64 8.00 1.18 4.19
C VAL A 64 9.32 1.56 4.85
N SER A 65 9.31 2.61 5.66
CA SER A 65 10.45 2.99 6.49
C SER A 65 9.99 3.45 7.86
N THR A 66 10.85 3.29 8.85
CA THR A 66 10.72 3.99 10.13
C THR A 66 10.91 5.51 9.93
N LEU A 67 10.61 6.29 10.96
CA LEU A 67 10.73 7.76 10.93
C LEU A 67 12.17 8.23 10.67
N ASP A 68 13.16 7.47 11.14
CA ASP A 68 14.58 7.74 10.92
C ASP A 68 15.12 7.13 9.61
N GLY A 69 14.25 6.54 8.79
CA GLY A 69 14.57 6.06 7.45
C GLY A 69 15.11 4.63 7.38
N ALA A 70 15.02 3.84 8.45
CA ALA A 70 15.36 2.42 8.40
C ALA A 70 14.29 1.64 7.62
N ALA A 71 14.72 0.82 6.66
CA ALA A 71 13.83 -0.02 5.85
C ALA A 71 13.52 -1.38 6.49
N GLN A 72 14.16 -1.70 7.62
CA GLN A 72 14.04 -2.99 8.29
C GLN A 72 14.35 -2.91 9.79
N HIS A 73 13.73 -3.81 10.54
CA HIS A 73 14.05 -4.13 11.92
C HIS A 73 14.41 -5.62 12.00
N GLU A 74 15.55 -5.95 12.62
CA GLU A 74 16.08 -7.32 12.67
C GLU A 74 16.15 -8.01 11.30
N GLY A 75 16.50 -7.26 10.25
CA GLY A 75 16.68 -7.78 8.89
C GLY A 75 15.38 -7.99 8.10
N ARG A 76 14.23 -7.59 8.63
CA ARG A 76 12.91 -7.70 7.98
C ARG A 76 12.16 -6.38 7.96
N SER A 77 11.35 -6.14 6.94
CA SER A 77 10.44 -4.99 6.87
C SER A 77 9.11 -5.27 7.58
N GLN A 78 8.67 -6.53 7.66
CA GLN A 78 7.41 -6.90 8.31
C GLN A 78 7.20 -6.30 9.72
N PRO A 79 8.21 -6.25 10.62
CA PRO A 79 8.02 -5.68 11.97
C PRO A 79 7.78 -4.17 12.01
N ILE A 80 8.11 -3.44 10.94
CA ILE A 80 7.90 -1.98 10.85
C ILE A 80 6.65 -1.61 10.05
N SER A 81 5.88 -2.61 9.61
CA SER A 81 4.60 -2.46 8.92
C SER A 81 3.42 -2.60 9.88
N GLY A 82 2.25 -2.12 9.44
CA GLY A 82 0.97 -2.27 10.15
C GLY A 82 -0.15 -2.85 9.29
N ALA A 83 -1.32 -3.06 9.88
CA ALA A 83 -2.49 -3.59 9.16
C ALA A 83 -2.90 -2.72 7.96
N ALA A 84 -2.83 -1.39 8.09
CA ALA A 84 -3.13 -0.46 7.00
C ALA A 84 -2.12 -0.59 5.84
N ASP A 85 -0.82 -0.65 6.15
CA ASP A 85 0.23 -0.88 5.16
C ASP A 85 0.02 -2.22 4.44
N MET A 86 -0.30 -3.29 5.17
CA MET A 86 -0.56 -4.60 4.55
C MET A 86 -1.79 -4.61 3.63
N ARG A 87 -2.83 -3.82 3.93
CA ARG A 87 -3.97 -3.62 3.02
C ARG A 87 -3.52 -2.94 1.73
N ILE A 88 -2.75 -1.84 1.83
CA ILE A 88 -2.21 -1.13 0.67
C ILE A 88 -1.27 -2.05 -0.12
N PHE A 89 -0.30 -2.67 0.52
CA PHE A 89 0.64 -3.62 -0.08
C PHE A 89 -0.08 -4.70 -0.89
N GLY A 90 -1.10 -5.33 -0.30
CA GLY A 90 -1.91 -6.32 -0.99
C GLY A 90 -2.67 -5.76 -2.19
N THR A 91 -3.24 -4.56 -2.07
CA THR A 91 -3.94 -3.88 -3.17
C THR A 91 -2.99 -3.57 -4.32
N LEU A 92 -1.83 -2.97 -4.04
CA LEU A 92 -0.85 -2.63 -5.07
C LEU A 92 -0.36 -3.87 -5.84
N ARG A 93 -0.12 -4.99 -5.14
CA ARG A 93 0.22 -6.26 -5.79
C ARG A 93 -0.92 -6.81 -6.65
N ALA A 94 -2.18 -6.60 -6.24
CA ALA A 94 -3.33 -7.05 -7.02
C ALA A 94 -3.59 -6.21 -8.27
N LEU A 95 -3.09 -4.97 -8.34
CA LEU A 95 -3.18 -4.10 -9.51
C LEU A 95 -2.04 -4.35 -10.53
N ALA A 96 -0.90 -4.84 -10.06
CA ALA A 96 0.27 -5.05 -10.90
C ALA A 96 0.09 -6.23 -11.88
N ASP A 97 0.70 -6.13 -13.06
CA ASP A 97 0.86 -7.26 -13.97
C ASP A 97 1.94 -8.22 -13.47
N VAL A 98 3.05 -7.65 -12.97
CA VAL A 98 4.26 -8.36 -12.55
C VAL A 98 4.76 -7.76 -11.24
N VAL A 99 5.19 -8.60 -10.30
CA VAL A 99 5.86 -8.14 -9.08
C VAL A 99 7.34 -8.49 -9.13
N VAL A 100 8.18 -7.47 -9.30
CA VAL A 100 9.64 -7.63 -9.23
C VAL A 100 10.10 -7.45 -7.78
N VAL A 101 10.89 -8.39 -7.28
CA VAL A 101 11.39 -8.38 -5.90
C VAL A 101 12.82 -8.93 -5.85
N GLY A 102 13.65 -8.34 -4.99
CA GLY A 102 15.00 -8.82 -4.75
C GLY A 102 15.01 -10.23 -4.13
N ALA A 103 15.90 -11.09 -4.59
CA ALA A 103 15.93 -12.49 -4.16
C ALA A 103 16.19 -12.67 -2.65
N GLU A 104 16.97 -11.77 -2.03
CA GLU A 104 17.21 -11.82 -0.58
C GLU A 104 15.95 -11.47 0.22
N THR A 105 15.20 -10.45 -0.22
CA THR A 105 13.90 -10.12 0.38
C THR A 105 12.93 -11.29 0.28
N VAL A 106 12.90 -12.00 -0.85
CA VAL A 106 12.06 -13.21 -0.98
C VAL A 106 12.38 -14.24 0.08
N ARG A 107 13.68 -14.46 0.37
CA ARG A 107 14.13 -15.41 1.39
C ARG A 107 13.82 -14.94 2.81
N GLN A 108 14.19 -13.71 3.15
CA GLN A 108 14.04 -13.14 4.49
C GLN A 108 12.56 -12.97 4.90
N GLU A 109 11.73 -12.51 3.96
CA GLU A 109 10.30 -12.27 4.19
C GLU A 109 9.43 -13.50 3.90
N GLY A 110 10.03 -14.61 3.45
CA GLY A 110 9.31 -15.85 3.16
C GLY A 110 8.26 -15.72 2.07
N TYR A 111 8.52 -14.89 1.04
CA TYR A 111 7.55 -14.66 -0.03
C TYR A 111 7.23 -15.95 -0.78
N ARG A 112 5.94 -16.12 -1.07
CA ARG A 112 5.38 -17.24 -1.82
C ARG A 112 4.85 -16.74 -3.17
N PRO A 113 4.57 -17.65 -4.12
CA PRO A 113 3.88 -17.26 -5.35
C PRO A 113 2.62 -16.44 -5.04
N ALA A 114 2.36 -15.43 -5.87
CA ALA A 114 1.19 -14.59 -5.72
C ALA A 114 -0.09 -15.45 -5.80
N ARG A 115 -1.06 -15.12 -4.96
CA ARG A 115 -2.35 -15.82 -4.92
C ARG A 115 -3.43 -14.94 -5.52
N ALA A 116 -4.36 -15.57 -6.23
CA ALA A 116 -5.55 -14.89 -6.71
C ALA A 116 -6.36 -14.33 -5.54
N ARG A 117 -6.81 -13.09 -5.67
CA ARG A 117 -7.63 -12.40 -4.67
C ARG A 117 -9.02 -12.17 -5.24
N PRO A 118 -10.07 -12.82 -4.71
CA PRO A 118 -11.42 -12.72 -5.26
C PRO A 118 -11.92 -11.28 -5.38
N GLU A 119 -11.52 -10.41 -4.46
CA GLU A 119 -11.92 -9.00 -4.42
C GLU A 119 -11.43 -8.21 -5.64
N PHE A 120 -10.37 -8.69 -6.31
CA PHE A 120 -9.76 -8.04 -7.47
C PHE A 120 -9.99 -8.81 -8.78
N ALA A 121 -10.67 -9.97 -8.75
CA ALA A 121 -10.80 -10.83 -9.93
C ALA A 121 -11.48 -10.12 -11.11
N ALA A 122 -12.58 -9.40 -10.85
CA ALA A 122 -13.29 -8.64 -11.87
C ALA A 122 -12.45 -7.50 -12.45
N LEU A 123 -11.70 -6.78 -11.59
CA LEU A 123 -10.84 -5.69 -12.00
C LEU A 123 -9.67 -6.18 -12.88
N ARG A 124 -9.02 -7.28 -12.46
CA ARG A 124 -7.94 -7.90 -13.23
C ARG A 124 -8.41 -8.41 -14.58
N ALA A 125 -9.58 -9.06 -14.63
CA ALA A 125 -10.19 -9.52 -15.88
C ALA A 125 -10.53 -8.35 -16.82
N ALA A 126 -11.09 -7.25 -16.29
CA ALA A 126 -11.38 -6.05 -17.08
C ALA A 126 -10.12 -5.39 -17.66
N ALA A 127 -8.99 -5.51 -16.96
CA ALA A 127 -7.68 -5.05 -17.42
C ALA A 127 -6.94 -6.06 -18.33
N GLY A 128 -7.54 -7.22 -18.65
CA GLY A 128 -6.91 -8.27 -19.46
C GLY A 128 -5.77 -9.02 -18.73
N GLN A 129 -5.71 -8.93 -17.40
CA GLN A 129 -4.68 -9.55 -16.58
C GLN A 129 -5.03 -10.99 -16.20
N GLY A 130 -4.00 -11.80 -15.90
CA GLY A 130 -4.19 -13.12 -15.28
C GLY A 130 -4.74 -13.04 -13.85
N PRO A 131 -5.16 -14.16 -13.22
CA PRO A 131 -5.83 -14.16 -11.91
C PRO A 131 -4.96 -13.68 -10.74
N ALA A 132 -3.64 -13.69 -10.91
CA ALA A 132 -2.64 -13.14 -9.99
C ALA A 132 -1.50 -12.52 -10.83
N PRO A 133 -0.72 -11.57 -10.27
CA PRO A 133 0.48 -11.08 -10.93
C PRO A 133 1.49 -12.22 -11.16
N ALA A 134 2.30 -12.08 -12.20
CA ALA A 134 3.46 -12.94 -12.42
C ALA A 134 4.54 -12.71 -11.35
#